data_AF-A0A832K740-F1
#
_entry.id   AF-A0A832K740-F1
#
_cell.length_a   1.000
_cell.length_b   1.000
_cell.length_c   1.000
_cell.angle_alpha   90.00
_cell.angle_beta   90.00
_cell.angle_gamma   90.00
#
_symmetry.space_group_name_H-M   'P 1'
#
loop_
_entity.id
_entity.type
_entity.pdbx_description
1 polymer ?
#
loop_
_entity_poly.entity_id
_entity_poly.type
_entity_poly.pdbx_seq_one_letter_code
_entity_poly.pdbx_strand_id
1 'polypeptide(L)'
;NEVRDSAWLFGSNNDKVAFSGALQFSEARLLAFPIRSAKGSFAWITCPLMLQRAARDGVIPGELLAGLPEPADDRSIFDAGAKSRLALGDKIVLEDYTFAVENWSGLAKLGEHLAALLSDDAVWSEVKDRLVILSNGMMSYFALNACDIAQHVRISDETGAAESRALFNQENVPSETLFYSVVHAFQERTPRAQKRDAEAALKALRDKLEDQPLFQFGGDASTGLGYCTVRLAAAPTSS
;
A
#
# COMPACT_ATOMS: atom_id res chain seq x y z
N ASN A 1 -12.90 3.16 37.40
CA ASN A 1 -12.26 2.19 36.48
C ASN A 1 -12.87 2.31 35.11
N GLU A 2 -12.49 3.35 34.39
CA GLU A 2 -12.99 3.62 33.04
C GLU A 2 -12.09 2.89 32.04
N VAL A 3 -12.67 1.97 31.26
CA VAL A 3 -11.96 1.34 30.14
C VAL A 3 -11.68 2.43 29.11
N ARG A 4 -10.41 2.72 28.84
CA ARG A 4 -10.00 3.68 27.80
C ARG A 4 -10.51 3.23 26.43
N ASP A 5 -10.79 4.20 25.55
CA ASP A 5 -11.28 3.88 24.20
C ASP A 5 -10.28 3.04 23.38
N SER A 6 -8.98 3.19 23.60
CA SER A 6 -7.98 2.33 22.97
C SER A 6 -8.06 0.88 23.45
N ALA A 7 -8.38 0.63 24.72
CA ALA A 7 -8.35 -0.71 25.27
C ALA A 7 -9.45 -1.58 24.67
N TRP A 8 -10.69 -1.08 24.53
CA TRP A 8 -11.75 -1.90 23.93
C TRP A 8 -11.55 -2.14 22.43
N LEU A 9 -10.89 -1.22 21.71
CA LEU A 9 -10.57 -1.41 20.29
C LEU A 9 -9.45 -2.42 20.08
N PHE A 10 -8.35 -2.30 20.84
CA PHE A 10 -7.10 -3.03 20.56
C PHE A 10 -6.75 -4.12 21.59
N GLY A 11 -7.52 -4.22 22.68
CA GLY A 11 -7.29 -5.14 23.78
C GLY A 11 -6.72 -4.46 25.02
N SER A 12 -6.93 -5.09 26.17
CA SER A 12 -6.43 -4.59 27.45
C SER A 12 -4.96 -4.95 27.67
N ASN A 13 -4.16 -3.97 28.10
CA ASN A 13 -2.81 -4.19 28.62
C ASN A 13 -2.77 -4.35 30.15
N ASN A 14 -3.93 -4.43 30.81
CA ASN A 14 -4.06 -4.60 32.24
C ASN A 14 -4.32 -6.07 32.58
N ASP A 15 -3.39 -6.67 33.34
CA ASP A 15 -3.41 -8.05 33.78
C ASP A 15 -4.62 -8.40 34.67
N LYS A 16 -5.17 -7.43 35.40
CA LYS A 16 -6.35 -7.61 36.27
C LYS A 16 -7.67 -7.50 35.53
N VAL A 17 -7.69 -6.93 34.33
CA VAL A 17 -8.90 -6.71 33.53
C VAL A 17 -8.61 -7.08 32.08
N ALA A 18 -8.40 -8.38 31.83
CA ALA A 18 -8.05 -8.89 30.51
C ALA A 18 -9.29 -9.07 29.62
N PHE A 19 -9.22 -8.56 28.39
CA PHE A 19 -10.20 -8.80 27.33
C PHE A 19 -9.55 -8.55 25.97
N SER A 20 -10.06 -9.24 24.95
CA SER A 20 -9.62 -9.07 23.56
C SER A 20 -10.24 -7.79 22.95
N GLY A 21 -9.49 -7.13 22.07
CA GLY A 21 -9.96 -5.97 21.32
C GLY A 21 -11.10 -6.30 20.37
N ALA A 22 -11.86 -5.27 20.01
CA ALA A 22 -12.92 -5.34 19.01
C ALA A 22 -12.38 -5.32 17.58
N LEU A 23 -11.16 -4.82 17.34
CA LEU A 23 -10.55 -4.75 16.02
C LEU A 23 -9.45 -5.81 15.83
N GLN A 24 -9.37 -6.36 14.62
CA GLN A 24 -8.29 -7.23 14.18
C GLN A 24 -7.81 -6.81 12.81
N PHE A 25 -6.52 -6.52 12.71
CA PHE A 25 -5.86 -6.11 11.46
C PHE A 25 -5.23 -7.31 10.79
N SER A 26 -5.44 -7.46 9.48
CA SER A 26 -4.66 -8.39 8.67
C SER A 26 -3.30 -7.80 8.33
N GLU A 27 -2.44 -8.62 7.73
CA GLU A 27 -1.22 -8.15 7.08
C GLU A 27 -1.53 -7.05 6.07
N ALA A 28 -0.63 -6.07 5.97
CA ALA A 28 -0.65 -5.07 4.91
C ALA A 28 -0.04 -5.68 3.64
N ARG A 29 -0.79 -5.68 2.54
CA ARG A 29 -0.42 -6.28 1.26
C ARG A 29 -0.11 -5.18 0.25
N LEU A 30 1.01 -5.33 -0.45
CA LEU A 30 1.39 -4.45 -1.55
C LEU A 30 0.31 -4.51 -2.64
N LEU A 31 -0.06 -3.35 -3.19
CA LEU A 31 -1.03 -3.24 -4.29
C LEU A 31 -0.48 -2.46 -5.48
N ALA A 32 0.31 -1.41 -5.22
CA ALA A 32 1.00 -0.65 -6.24
C ALA A 32 2.38 -0.25 -5.73
N PHE A 33 3.40 -0.51 -6.54
CA PHE A 33 4.79 -0.19 -6.22
C PHE A 33 5.31 0.84 -7.22
N PRO A 34 5.92 1.94 -6.78
CA PRO A 34 6.45 2.94 -7.69
C PRO A 34 7.82 2.49 -8.21
N ILE A 35 8.05 2.65 -9.50
CA ILE A 35 9.33 2.32 -10.13
C ILE A 35 9.71 3.38 -11.15
N ARG A 36 11.01 3.67 -11.28
CA ARG A 36 11.50 4.65 -12.25
C ARG A 36 11.07 4.26 -13.66
N SER A 37 10.55 5.22 -14.40
CA SER A 37 10.19 5.09 -15.81
C SER A 37 11.02 6.05 -16.64
N ALA A 38 11.54 5.61 -17.78
CA ALA A 38 12.35 6.46 -18.66
C ALA A 38 11.59 7.69 -19.16
N LYS A 39 10.26 7.61 -19.23
CA LYS A 39 9.37 8.75 -19.54
C LYS A 39 8.36 8.93 -18.41
N GLY A 40 8.16 10.17 -18.00
CA GLY A 40 7.18 10.51 -16.98
C GLY A 40 7.68 10.37 -15.54
N SER A 41 8.98 10.24 -15.29
CA SER A 41 9.58 10.06 -13.95
C SER A 41 9.41 8.65 -13.37
N PHE A 42 8.18 8.23 -13.09
CA PHE A 42 7.89 6.92 -12.50
C PHE A 42 6.53 6.38 -12.94
N ALA A 43 6.36 5.07 -12.78
CA ALA A 43 5.11 4.34 -12.97
C ALA A 43 4.74 3.60 -11.69
N TRP A 44 3.44 3.39 -11.46
CA TRP A 44 2.98 2.43 -10.45
C TRP A 44 2.79 1.07 -11.10
N ILE A 45 3.59 0.09 -10.69
CA ILE A 45 3.51 -1.29 -11.15
C ILE A 45 2.64 -2.14 -10.21
N THR A 46 1.93 -3.09 -10.81
CA THR A 46 1.18 -4.16 -10.14
C THR A 46 1.17 -5.41 -11.01
N CYS A 47 0.49 -6.48 -10.59
CA CYS A 47 0.36 -7.71 -11.38
C CYS A 47 -1.01 -8.38 -11.18
N PRO A 48 -1.39 -9.32 -12.06
CA PRO A 48 -2.64 -10.06 -11.94
C PRO A 48 -2.84 -10.71 -10.56
N LEU A 49 -1.80 -11.31 -9.96
CA LEU A 49 -1.91 -11.97 -8.66
C LEU A 49 -2.24 -10.97 -7.53
N MET A 50 -1.61 -9.79 -7.52
CA MET A 50 -1.88 -8.74 -6.53
C MET A 50 -3.30 -8.20 -6.68
N LEU A 51 -3.73 -7.94 -7.91
CA LEU A 51 -5.08 -7.47 -8.22
C LEU A 51 -6.15 -8.50 -7.84
N GLN A 52 -5.95 -9.78 -8.16
CA GLN A 52 -6.87 -10.85 -7.79
C GLN A 52 -7.00 -11.03 -6.28
N ARG A 53 -5.90 -10.86 -5.52
CA ARG A 53 -5.93 -10.87 -4.05
C ARG A 53 -6.73 -9.68 -3.52
N ALA A 54 -6.45 -8.48 -4.03
CA ALA A 54 -7.21 -7.28 -3.66
C ALA A 54 -8.70 -7.42 -3.99
N ALA A 55 -9.05 -8.09 -5.09
CA ALA A 55 -10.44 -8.37 -5.42
C ALA A 55 -11.10 -9.39 -4.49
N ARG A 56 -10.40 -10.49 -4.17
CA ARG A 56 -10.85 -11.45 -3.16
C ARG A 56 -11.11 -10.80 -1.80
N ASP A 57 -10.30 -9.80 -1.47
CA ASP A 57 -10.36 -9.09 -0.18
C ASP A 57 -11.34 -7.89 -0.21
N GLY A 58 -12.04 -7.66 -1.33
CA GLY A 58 -13.09 -6.63 -1.46
C GLY A 58 -12.58 -5.20 -1.72
N VAL A 59 -11.28 -5.03 -2.00
CA VAL A 59 -10.68 -3.72 -2.33
C VAL A 59 -10.97 -3.32 -3.78
N ILE A 60 -11.01 -4.31 -4.67
CA ILE A 60 -11.29 -4.11 -6.10
C ILE A 60 -12.51 -4.96 -6.48
N PRO A 61 -13.55 -4.39 -7.10
CA PRO A 61 -14.64 -5.19 -7.64
C PRO A 61 -14.12 -6.20 -8.68
N GLY A 62 -14.42 -7.49 -8.49
CA GLY A 62 -13.86 -8.57 -9.32
C GLY A 62 -14.20 -8.46 -10.81
N GLU A 63 -15.32 -7.84 -11.14
CA GLU A 63 -15.76 -7.54 -12.50
C GLU A 63 -14.83 -6.55 -13.23
N LEU A 64 -14.10 -5.69 -12.50
CA LEU A 64 -13.10 -4.81 -13.10
C LEU A 64 -11.91 -5.60 -13.64
N LEU A 65 -11.67 -6.81 -13.14
CA LEU A 65 -10.58 -7.69 -13.57
C LEU A 65 -11.02 -8.70 -14.65
N ALA A 66 -12.26 -8.57 -15.16
CA ALA A 66 -12.78 -9.48 -16.17
C ALA A 66 -11.87 -9.50 -17.42
N GLY A 67 -11.41 -10.70 -17.78
CA GLY A 67 -10.54 -10.90 -18.93
C GLY A 67 -9.15 -10.28 -18.82
N LEU A 68 -8.69 -9.92 -17.61
CA LEU A 68 -7.31 -9.49 -17.37
C LEU A 68 -6.34 -10.63 -17.72
N PRO A 69 -5.47 -10.48 -18.75
CA PRO A 69 -4.46 -11.48 -19.01
C PRO A 69 -3.28 -11.34 -18.03
N GLU A 70 -2.49 -12.39 -17.91
CA GLU A 70 -1.12 -12.27 -17.38
C GLU A 70 -0.16 -12.00 -18.52
N PRO A 71 0.49 -10.83 -18.56
CA PRO A 71 1.46 -10.53 -19.61
C PRO A 71 2.67 -11.45 -19.55
N ALA A 72 3.33 -11.65 -20.68
CA ALA A 72 4.67 -12.26 -20.71
C ALA A 72 5.71 -11.33 -20.05
N ASP A 73 6.86 -11.86 -19.65
CA ASP A 73 7.90 -11.10 -18.90
C ASP A 73 8.53 -9.94 -19.70
N ASP A 74 8.43 -9.95 -21.03
CA ASP A 74 8.87 -8.87 -21.91
C ASP A 74 7.71 -7.96 -22.36
N ARG A 75 6.53 -8.11 -21.74
CA ARG A 75 5.32 -7.35 -22.03
C ARG A 75 4.70 -6.73 -20.79
N SER A 76 3.88 -5.71 -20.99
CA SER A 76 3.14 -5.05 -19.93
C SER A 76 1.86 -4.40 -20.44
N ILE A 77 0.85 -4.30 -19.59
CA ILE A 77 -0.39 -3.56 -19.89
C ILE A 77 -0.24 -2.15 -19.34
N PHE A 78 -0.28 -1.15 -20.22
CA PHE A 78 -0.22 0.27 -19.89
C PHE A 78 -0.92 1.09 -20.97
N ASP A 79 -1.20 2.36 -20.71
CA ASP A 79 -1.72 3.27 -21.74
C ASP A 79 -0.62 3.58 -22.75
N ALA A 80 -0.72 3.01 -23.95
CA ALA A 80 0.17 3.30 -25.09
C ALA A 80 -0.40 4.36 -26.05
N GLY A 81 -1.42 5.12 -25.62
CA GLY A 81 -2.03 6.17 -26.41
C GLY A 81 -1.07 7.34 -26.71
N ALA A 82 -1.39 8.13 -27.73
CA ALA A 82 -0.55 9.25 -28.18
C ALA A 82 -0.27 10.31 -27.10
N LYS A 83 -1.13 10.41 -26.07
CA LYS A 83 -0.98 11.34 -24.93
C LYS A 83 -0.43 10.66 -23.67
N SER A 84 -0.02 9.40 -23.76
CA SER A 84 0.49 8.64 -22.63
C SER A 84 1.67 9.33 -21.96
N ARG A 85 1.64 9.34 -20.62
CA ARG A 85 2.73 9.85 -19.79
C ARG A 85 3.95 8.94 -19.77
N LEU A 86 3.75 7.65 -20.03
CA LEU A 86 4.78 6.61 -19.87
C LEU A 86 5.30 6.04 -21.20
N ALA A 87 4.46 6.04 -22.25
CA ALA A 87 4.77 5.34 -23.48
C ALA A 87 5.88 6.01 -24.31
N LEU A 88 6.78 5.17 -24.81
CA LEU A 88 7.77 5.43 -25.85
C LEU A 88 7.38 4.64 -27.10
N GLY A 89 6.37 5.12 -27.82
CA GLY A 89 5.74 4.36 -28.90
C GLY A 89 4.87 3.23 -28.33
N ASP A 90 5.12 2.00 -28.76
CA ASP A 90 4.46 0.78 -28.30
C ASP A 90 5.17 0.10 -27.12
N LYS A 91 6.11 0.81 -26.49
CA LYS A 91 6.96 0.30 -25.41
C LYS A 91 6.93 1.21 -24.18
N ILE A 92 7.30 0.63 -23.05
CA ILE A 92 7.66 1.33 -21.83
C ILE A 92 9.03 0.82 -21.35
N VAL A 93 9.80 1.69 -20.70
CA VAL A 93 11.08 1.33 -20.09
C VAL A 93 11.01 1.63 -18.61
N LEU A 94 11.06 0.59 -17.78
CA LEU A 94 11.04 0.65 -16.32
C LEU A 94 12.40 0.19 -15.79
N GLU A 95 13.08 1.05 -15.04
CA GLU A 95 14.51 0.93 -14.77
C GLU A 95 15.29 0.64 -16.07
N ASP A 96 15.92 -0.53 -16.15
CA ASP A 96 16.72 -0.99 -17.29
C ASP A 96 15.97 -2.03 -18.16
N TYR A 97 14.69 -2.27 -17.89
CA TYR A 97 13.85 -3.25 -18.58
C TYR A 97 12.91 -2.59 -19.57
N THR A 98 12.83 -3.13 -20.78
CA THR A 98 11.91 -2.66 -21.82
C THR A 98 10.78 -3.66 -22.01
N PHE A 99 9.54 -3.18 -21.97
CA PHE A 99 8.34 -4.00 -22.15
C PHE A 99 7.54 -3.53 -23.36
N ALA A 100 7.12 -4.46 -24.20
CA ALA A 100 6.17 -4.18 -25.27
C ALA A 100 4.73 -4.12 -24.73
N VAL A 101 3.89 -3.27 -25.32
CA VAL A 101 2.49 -3.15 -24.91
C VAL A 101 1.72 -4.45 -25.10
N GLU A 102 0.95 -4.84 -24.09
CA GLU A 102 -0.12 -5.83 -24.16
C GLU A 102 -1.45 -5.14 -23.88
N ASN A 103 -2.41 -5.31 -24.78
CA ASN A 103 -3.67 -4.57 -24.71
C ASN A 103 -4.68 -5.29 -23.82
N TRP A 104 -5.25 -4.55 -22.88
CA TRP A 104 -6.42 -4.98 -22.12
C TRP A 104 -7.36 -3.79 -21.93
N SER A 105 -8.64 -3.96 -22.29
CA SER A 105 -9.63 -2.88 -22.31
C SER A 105 -10.06 -2.41 -20.91
N GLY A 106 -9.77 -3.19 -19.86
CA GLY A 106 -10.12 -2.84 -18.48
C GLY A 106 -9.18 -1.85 -17.80
N LEU A 107 -8.03 -1.53 -18.40
CA LEU A 107 -6.98 -0.72 -17.76
C LEU A 107 -7.50 0.64 -17.27
N ALA A 108 -8.22 1.38 -18.12
CA ALA A 108 -8.72 2.71 -17.78
C ALA A 108 -9.68 2.67 -16.57
N LYS A 109 -10.62 1.72 -16.57
CA LYS A 109 -11.58 1.55 -15.46
C LYS A 109 -10.89 1.13 -14.16
N LEU A 110 -9.88 0.26 -14.25
CA LEU A 110 -9.08 -0.13 -13.09
C LEU A 110 -8.32 1.08 -12.54
N GLY A 111 -7.68 1.87 -13.40
CA GLY A 111 -6.97 3.09 -13.02
C GLY A 111 -7.87 4.11 -12.33
N GLU A 112 -9.08 4.33 -12.86
CA GLU A 112 -10.10 5.18 -12.24
C GLU A 112 -10.53 4.66 -10.86
N HIS A 113 -10.77 3.36 -10.72
CA HIS A 113 -11.12 2.74 -9.43
C HIS A 113 -10.00 2.89 -8.40
N LEU A 114 -8.75 2.62 -8.79
CA LEU A 114 -7.60 2.79 -7.91
C LEU A 114 -7.45 4.25 -7.47
N ALA A 115 -7.58 5.22 -8.38
CA ALA A 115 -7.53 6.65 -8.04
C ALA A 115 -8.62 7.03 -7.01
N ALA A 116 -9.81 6.44 -7.11
CA ALA A 116 -10.92 6.69 -6.19
C ALA A 116 -10.68 6.16 -4.76
N LEU A 117 -9.73 5.22 -4.56
CA LEU A 117 -9.40 4.70 -3.22
C LEU A 117 -8.86 5.79 -2.29
N LEU A 118 -8.15 6.79 -2.83
CA LEU A 118 -7.60 7.95 -2.12
C LEU A 118 -7.93 9.22 -2.93
N SER A 119 -9.22 9.53 -3.08
CA SER A 119 -9.72 10.56 -4.01
C SER A 119 -9.30 12.00 -3.67
N ASP A 120 -8.87 12.24 -2.43
CA ASP A 120 -8.36 13.52 -1.93
C ASP A 120 -6.85 13.70 -2.15
N ASP A 121 -6.13 12.65 -2.59
CA ASP A 121 -4.70 12.70 -2.82
C ASP A 121 -4.37 13.04 -4.29
N ALA A 122 -3.81 14.24 -4.49
CA ALA A 122 -3.50 14.76 -5.81
C ALA A 122 -2.43 13.94 -6.54
N VAL A 123 -1.45 13.38 -5.82
CA VAL A 123 -0.38 12.58 -6.43
C VAL A 123 -0.94 11.22 -6.82
N TRP A 124 -1.62 10.54 -5.89
CA TRP A 124 -2.24 9.24 -6.15
C TRP A 124 -3.29 9.29 -7.27
N SER A 125 -3.98 10.41 -7.46
CA SER A 125 -4.95 10.58 -8.56
C SER A 125 -4.34 10.34 -9.95
N GLU A 126 -3.01 10.47 -10.09
CA GLU A 126 -2.28 10.19 -11.33
C GLU A 126 -2.13 8.69 -11.63
N VAL A 127 -2.49 7.79 -10.70
CA VAL A 127 -2.37 6.33 -10.91
C VAL A 127 -3.06 5.87 -12.18
N LYS A 128 -4.21 6.47 -12.52
CA LYS A 128 -4.95 6.18 -13.75
C LYS A 128 -4.15 6.42 -15.04
N ASP A 129 -3.19 7.35 -15.01
CA ASP A 129 -2.36 7.73 -16.15
C ASP A 129 -0.96 7.09 -16.09
N ARG A 130 -0.64 6.39 -14.99
CA ARG A 130 0.69 5.87 -14.66
C ARG A 130 0.71 4.39 -14.27
N LEU A 131 -0.45 3.72 -14.34
CA LEU A 131 -0.58 2.32 -13.99
C LEU A 131 0.04 1.44 -15.06
N VAL A 132 0.86 0.49 -14.62
CA VAL A 132 1.45 -0.55 -15.46
C VAL A 132 1.21 -1.90 -14.79
N ILE A 133 0.67 -2.86 -15.55
CA ILE A 133 0.48 -4.22 -15.08
C ILE A 133 1.55 -5.09 -15.74
N LEU A 134 2.38 -5.72 -14.92
CA LEU A 134 3.44 -6.64 -15.33
C LEU A 134 2.99 -8.09 -15.14
N SER A 135 3.80 -9.03 -15.64
CA SER A 135 3.70 -10.44 -15.24
C SER A 135 3.87 -10.60 -13.72
N ASN A 136 3.38 -11.70 -13.15
CA ASN A 136 3.59 -11.97 -11.73
C ASN A 136 5.09 -12.10 -11.40
N GLY A 137 5.88 -12.66 -12.33
CA GLY A 137 7.32 -12.82 -12.21
C GLY A 137 8.05 -11.48 -12.15
N MET A 138 7.79 -10.57 -13.10
CA MET A 138 8.45 -9.27 -13.15
C MET A 138 8.04 -8.36 -12.01
N MET A 139 6.78 -8.41 -11.57
CA MET A 139 6.35 -7.68 -10.38
C MET A 139 7.05 -8.21 -9.11
N SER A 140 7.17 -9.53 -8.96
CA SER A 140 7.94 -10.13 -7.85
C SER A 140 9.42 -9.74 -7.91
N TYR A 141 10.00 -9.67 -9.10
CA TYR A 141 11.39 -9.25 -9.28
C TYR A 141 11.59 -7.81 -8.78
N PHE A 142 10.74 -6.88 -9.21
CA PHE A 142 10.88 -5.49 -8.78
C PHE A 142 10.60 -5.29 -7.28
N ALA A 143 9.58 -5.94 -6.73
CA ALA A 143 9.30 -5.85 -5.29
C ALA A 143 10.46 -6.34 -4.40
N LEU A 144 11.33 -7.21 -4.92
CA LEU A 144 12.49 -7.73 -4.19
C LEU A 144 13.79 -6.95 -4.44
N ASN A 145 13.87 -6.19 -5.53
CA ASN A 145 15.15 -5.63 -6.01
C ASN A 145 15.12 -4.12 -6.23
N ALA A 146 13.95 -3.48 -6.20
CA ALA A 146 13.78 -2.05 -6.48
C ALA A 146 13.43 -1.21 -5.23
N CYS A 147 13.62 -1.77 -4.02
CA CYS A 147 13.62 -0.99 -2.78
C CYS A 147 14.91 -0.17 -2.67
N ASP A 148 14.82 0.97 -2.00
CA ASP A 148 15.97 1.83 -1.77
C ASP A 148 16.93 1.19 -0.76
N ILE A 149 18.18 0.99 -1.15
CA ILE A 149 19.24 0.51 -0.26
C ILE A 149 20.09 1.68 0.22
N ALA A 150 19.85 2.13 1.45
CA ALA A 150 20.61 3.20 2.09
C ALA A 150 21.79 2.61 2.89
N GLN A 151 22.99 3.15 2.67
CA GLN A 151 24.18 2.81 3.46
C GLN A 151 24.34 3.77 4.63
N HIS A 152 24.42 3.23 5.85
CA HIS A 152 24.56 4.00 7.08
C HIS A 152 25.91 3.72 7.73
N VAL A 153 26.56 4.78 8.22
CA VAL A 153 27.82 4.71 8.97
C VAL A 153 27.74 5.57 10.23
N ARG A 154 28.29 5.09 11.35
CA ARG A 154 28.54 5.92 12.52
C ARG A 154 29.89 6.62 12.38
N ILE A 155 29.91 7.94 12.48
CA ILE A 155 31.13 8.75 12.50
C ILE A 155 31.49 9.05 13.97
N SER A 156 32.77 8.90 14.30
CA SER A 156 33.30 9.26 15.62
C SER A 156 33.44 10.78 15.72
N ASP A 157 32.83 11.36 16.76
CA ASP A 157 32.90 12.82 17.02
C ASP A 157 34.34 13.29 17.31
N GLU A 158 35.18 12.42 17.87
CA GLU A 158 36.58 12.74 18.21
C GLU A 158 37.50 12.76 16.98
N THR A 159 37.31 11.82 16.05
CA THR A 159 38.25 11.61 14.93
C THR A 159 37.73 12.12 13.60
N GLY A 160 36.41 12.35 13.48
CA GLY A 160 35.74 12.66 12.22
C GLY A 160 35.75 11.49 11.21
N ALA A 161 36.18 10.30 11.62
CA ALA A 161 36.28 9.12 10.79
C ALA A 161 35.17 8.10 11.13
N ALA A 162 34.91 7.17 10.20
CA ALA A 162 33.99 6.07 10.41
C ALA A 162 34.46 5.17 11.55
N GLU A 163 33.54 4.84 12.45
CA GLU A 163 33.82 3.89 13.51
C GLU A 163 33.88 2.45 12.98
N SER A 164 34.78 1.65 13.59
CA SER A 164 34.94 0.26 13.21
C SER A 164 33.64 -0.53 13.42
N ARG A 165 33.25 -1.33 12.42
CA ARG A 165 32.06 -2.21 12.42
C ARG A 165 30.72 -1.49 12.56
N ALA A 166 30.66 -0.19 12.32
CA ALA A 166 29.42 0.59 12.37
C ALA A 166 28.85 0.95 10.98
N LEU A 167 29.24 0.21 9.94
CA LEU A 167 28.67 0.30 8.59
C LEU A 167 27.61 -0.79 8.42
N PHE A 168 26.40 -0.39 8.00
CA PHE A 168 25.31 -1.31 7.70
C PHE A 168 24.44 -0.78 6.54
N ASN A 169 23.72 -1.70 5.90
CA ASN A 169 22.75 -1.35 4.85
C ASN A 169 21.33 -1.46 5.41
N GLN A 170 20.48 -0.56 4.98
CA GLN A 170 19.06 -0.54 5.29
C GLN A 170 18.26 -0.57 3.99
N GLU A 171 17.31 -1.49 3.89
CA GLU A 171 16.36 -1.56 2.79
C GLU A 171 15.08 -0.80 3.18
N ASN A 172 14.66 0.11 2.31
CA ASN A 172 13.48 0.95 2.52
C ASN A 172 12.50 0.78 1.37
N VAL A 173 11.23 0.59 1.72
CA VAL A 173 10.16 0.62 0.73
C VAL A 173 10.02 2.06 0.21
N PRO A 174 10.02 2.29 -1.11
CA PRO A 174 9.94 3.64 -1.66
C PRO A 174 8.67 4.39 -1.26
N SER A 175 8.76 5.71 -1.15
CA SER A 175 7.59 6.60 -1.04
C SER A 175 6.65 6.38 -2.22
N GLU A 176 5.36 6.68 -2.05
CA GLU A 176 4.30 6.42 -3.04
C GLU A 176 3.94 4.94 -3.23
N THR A 177 4.40 4.04 -2.35
CA THR A 177 3.95 2.64 -2.33
C THR A 177 2.56 2.52 -1.69
N LEU A 178 1.61 1.90 -2.38
CA LEU A 178 0.29 1.62 -1.84
C LEU A 178 0.22 0.21 -1.25
N PHE A 179 -0.10 0.14 0.04
CA PHE A 179 -0.53 -1.08 0.73
C PHE A 179 -2.01 -1.02 1.08
N TYR A 180 -2.65 -2.19 1.24
CA TYR A 180 -3.95 -2.30 1.88
C TYR A 180 -3.93 -3.36 2.99
N SER A 181 -4.80 -3.21 3.99
CA SER A 181 -5.03 -4.22 5.03
C SER A 181 -6.54 -4.33 5.27
N VAL A 182 -7.01 -5.56 5.55
CA VAL A 182 -8.39 -5.82 5.93
C VAL A 182 -8.50 -5.70 7.44
N VAL A 183 -9.42 -4.84 7.89
CA VAL A 183 -9.74 -4.68 9.31
C VAL A 183 -11.06 -5.39 9.60
N HIS A 184 -11.01 -6.41 10.44
CA HIS A 184 -12.20 -7.07 10.98
C HIS A 184 -12.61 -6.41 12.28
N ALA A 185 -13.91 -6.23 12.46
CA ALA A 185 -14.48 -5.71 13.69
C ALA A 185 -15.45 -6.73 14.31
N PHE A 186 -15.46 -6.75 15.63
CA PHE A 186 -16.25 -7.68 16.45
C PHE A 186 -17.00 -6.90 17.53
N GLN A 187 -18.02 -7.54 18.11
CA GLN A 187 -18.69 -7.01 19.29
C GLN A 187 -17.71 -6.84 20.45
N GLU A 188 -17.89 -5.77 21.22
CA GLU A 188 -17.08 -5.42 22.38
C GLU A 188 -17.05 -6.55 23.44
N ARG A 189 -15.84 -6.83 23.95
CA ARG A 189 -15.60 -7.90 24.94
C ARG A 189 -15.18 -7.38 26.33
N THR A 190 -15.26 -6.06 26.56
CA THR A 190 -14.95 -5.45 27.88
C THR A 190 -15.93 -5.92 28.95
N PRO A 191 -15.70 -5.74 30.26
CA PRO A 191 -16.65 -6.14 31.30
C PRO A 191 -17.96 -5.33 31.39
N ARG A 192 -18.24 -4.40 30.47
CA ARG A 192 -19.45 -3.54 30.50
C ARG A 192 -20.75 -4.34 30.31
N ALA A 193 -21.86 -3.87 30.89
CA ALA A 193 -23.17 -4.52 30.75
C ALA A 193 -23.75 -4.33 29.34
N GLN A 194 -23.72 -3.10 28.81
CA GLN A 194 -24.06 -2.80 27.42
C GLN A 194 -22.79 -2.82 26.57
N LYS A 195 -22.79 -3.64 25.52
CA LYS A 195 -21.66 -3.80 24.59
C LYS A 195 -21.88 -2.97 23.35
N ARG A 196 -20.83 -2.35 22.84
CA ARG A 196 -20.79 -1.80 21.48
C ARG A 196 -20.65 -2.93 20.45
N ASP A 197 -21.22 -2.72 19.26
CA ASP A 197 -21.12 -3.66 18.14
C ASP A 197 -19.87 -3.39 17.27
N ALA A 198 -19.73 -4.18 16.21
CA ALA A 198 -18.62 -4.08 15.27
C ALA A 198 -18.64 -2.76 14.47
N GLU A 199 -19.82 -2.23 14.16
CA GLU A 199 -19.96 -0.98 13.41
C GLU A 199 -19.47 0.20 14.24
N ALA A 200 -19.80 0.23 15.53
CA ALA A 200 -19.26 1.22 16.47
C ALA A 200 -17.72 1.16 16.56
N ALA A 201 -17.12 -0.02 16.46
CA ALA A 201 -15.65 -0.18 16.44
C ALA A 201 -15.02 0.41 15.16
N LEU A 202 -15.59 0.10 13.99
CA LEU A 202 -15.13 0.65 12.71
C LEU A 202 -15.33 2.18 12.64
N LYS A 203 -16.45 2.68 13.16
CA LYS A 203 -16.70 4.12 13.24
C LYS A 203 -15.65 4.80 14.13
N ALA A 204 -15.39 4.25 15.32
CA ALA A 204 -14.39 4.81 16.22
C ALA A 204 -12.98 4.82 15.60
N LEU A 205 -12.62 3.78 14.84
CA LEU A 205 -11.38 3.77 14.06
C LEU A 205 -11.39 4.85 12.98
N ARG A 206 -12.46 4.95 12.19
CA ARG A 206 -12.63 5.94 11.11
C ARG A 206 -12.46 7.36 11.64
N ASP A 207 -13.21 7.72 12.69
CA ASP A 207 -13.18 9.04 13.30
C ASP A 207 -11.74 9.40 13.75
N LYS A 208 -10.96 8.41 14.23
CA LYS A 208 -9.55 8.61 14.62
C LYS A 208 -8.61 8.80 13.44
N LEU A 209 -8.80 8.05 12.36
CA LEU A 209 -7.99 8.18 11.14
C LEU A 209 -8.29 9.49 10.39
N GLU A 210 -9.51 9.99 10.45
CA GLU A 210 -9.89 11.28 9.87
C GLU A 210 -9.30 12.47 10.64
N ASP A 211 -9.22 12.38 11.98
CA ASP A 211 -8.59 13.39 12.83
C ASP A 211 -7.05 13.38 12.70
N GLN A 212 -6.43 12.20 12.62
CA GLN A 212 -4.98 12.03 12.47
C GLN A 212 -4.65 11.01 11.39
N PRO A 213 -4.57 11.42 10.11
CA PRO A 213 -4.36 10.49 9.00
C PRO A 213 -2.91 10.03 8.83
N LEU A 214 -1.94 10.71 9.44
CA LEU A 214 -0.52 10.41 9.27
C LEU A 214 -0.06 9.45 10.37
N PHE A 215 0.37 8.26 9.96
CA PHE A 215 0.93 7.24 10.84
C PHE A 215 2.40 7.00 10.50
N GLN A 216 3.17 6.57 11.51
CA GLN A 216 4.51 6.07 11.30
C GLN A 216 4.50 4.54 11.48
N PHE A 217 5.02 3.83 10.48
CA PHE A 217 5.16 2.38 10.46
C PHE A 217 6.64 1.99 10.35
N GLY A 218 7.04 0.94 11.07
CA GLY A 218 8.41 0.43 11.03
C GLY A 218 9.38 1.21 11.94
N GLY A 219 10.68 1.04 11.68
CA GLY A 219 11.75 1.72 12.42
C GLY A 219 12.04 3.13 11.91
N ASP A 220 13.10 3.75 12.46
CA ASP A 220 13.76 4.94 11.89
C ASP A 220 12.86 6.19 11.72
N ALA A 221 11.85 6.32 12.58
CA ALA A 221 11.01 7.53 12.67
C ALA A 221 11.84 8.81 12.86
N SER A 222 12.91 8.74 13.66
CA SER A 222 13.78 9.89 13.98
C SER A 222 14.60 10.39 12.79
N THR A 223 14.74 9.59 11.73
CA THR A 223 15.39 9.97 10.46
C THR A 223 14.39 10.25 9.34
N GLY A 224 13.09 10.29 9.66
CA GLY A 224 12.04 10.68 8.72
C GLY A 224 11.41 9.53 7.93
N LEU A 225 11.63 8.26 8.32
CA LEU A 225 11.15 7.10 7.58
C LEU A 225 9.83 6.53 8.14
N GLY A 226 9.08 5.87 7.27
CA GLY A 226 7.88 5.10 7.63
C GLY A 226 6.59 5.92 7.75
N TYR A 227 6.59 7.19 7.36
CA TYR A 227 5.39 8.03 7.40
C TYR A 227 4.44 7.66 6.25
N CYS A 228 3.21 7.29 6.59
CA CYS A 228 2.17 6.90 5.65
C CYS A 228 0.86 7.62 5.95
N THR A 229 0.20 8.09 4.89
CA THR A 229 -1.19 8.52 4.97
C THR A 229 -2.10 7.28 5.02
N VAL A 230 -2.97 7.20 6.01
CA VAL A 230 -3.89 6.08 6.21
C VAL A 230 -5.33 6.54 5.96
N ARG A 231 -6.10 5.69 5.27
CA ARG A 231 -7.54 5.87 5.06
C ARG A 231 -8.25 4.55 5.34
N LEU A 232 -9.42 4.63 5.96
CA LEU A 232 -10.32 3.49 6.06
C LEU A 232 -11.35 3.57 4.94
N ALA A 233 -11.26 2.64 3.99
CA ALA A 233 -12.25 2.53 2.93
C ALA A 233 -13.67 2.39 3.52
N ALA A 234 -14.67 2.88 2.80
CA ALA A 234 -16.05 2.53 3.10
C ALA A 234 -16.22 1.01 3.00
N ALA A 235 -17.07 0.41 3.83
CA ALA A 235 -17.39 -1.00 3.66
C ALA A 235 -17.92 -1.22 2.23
N PRO A 236 -17.49 -2.28 1.52
CA PRO A 236 -18.07 -2.59 0.23
C PRO A 236 -19.58 -2.72 0.40
N THR A 237 -20.36 -1.95 -0.34
CA THR A 237 -21.80 -2.18 -0.42
C THR A 237 -22.00 -3.55 -1.03
N SER A 238 -22.49 -4.50 -0.23
CA SER A 238 -22.90 -5.81 -0.73
C SER A 238 -24.01 -5.61 -1.77
N SER A 239 -23.69 -5.82 -3.04
CA SER A 239 -24.66 -6.03 -4.11
C SER A 239 -25.23 -7.43 -4.06
#